data_AF-A0A410QCY2-F1
#
_entry.id   AF-A0A410QCY2-F1
#
_cell.length_a   1.000
_cell.length_b   1.000
_cell.length_c   1.000
_cell.angle_alpha   90.00
_cell.angle_beta   90.00
_cell.angle_gamma   90.00
#
_symmetry.space_group_name_H-M   'P 1'
#
loop_
_entity.id
_entity.type
_entity.pdbx_description
1 polymer ?
#
loop_
_entity_poly.entity_id
_entity_poly.type
_entity_poly.pdbx_seq_one_letter_code
_entity_poly.pdbx_strand_id
1 'polypeptide(L)'
;MNNGQILYLYDAKLTNPNGDPDEENRPRMDYERGLNLVSDLRLKRYIRDYLNDKGYILYVQKVDGEPVTSAARVKEFVEDGKIDKDSFEELKNTFIDVRLFGATITSKDNKALTGPVQFNWGCSLNKVELLESSITSHFASSDTNKQGAIGKDYRVKYSMIAFSGVISGRRAEKTNLREEDIFLLDEALYKAIPLLATRSKIGQYPRFYLRLDFKDTETILRDLRSYIKLNPDDSSIRDVNECSLDITKLVAYLNENRDSINKIYYFYDEALSLENKGEKILLEKALENFNIIKIQ
;
A
#
# COMPACT_ATOMS: atom_id res chain seq x y z
N MET A 1 19.65 -2.29 -10.65
CA MET A 1 18.71 -2.63 -9.56
C MET A 1 18.21 -4.04 -9.81
N ASN A 2 18.16 -4.88 -8.77
CA ASN A 2 17.68 -6.26 -8.89
C ASN A 2 16.15 -6.33 -8.73
N ASN A 3 15.59 -7.50 -8.98
CA ASN A 3 14.19 -7.74 -8.62
C ASN A 3 14.03 -7.71 -7.10
N GLY A 4 12.82 -7.35 -6.67
CA GLY A 4 12.41 -7.45 -5.28
C GLY A 4 10.96 -7.87 -5.16
N GLN A 5 10.58 -8.27 -3.94
CA GLN A 5 9.22 -8.70 -3.64
C GLN A 5 8.81 -8.21 -2.26
N ILE A 6 7.57 -7.75 -2.14
CA ILE A 6 7.04 -7.08 -0.96
C ILE A 6 5.89 -7.92 -0.39
N LEU A 7 5.94 -8.13 0.93
CA LEU A 7 4.81 -8.51 1.77
C LEU A 7 4.56 -7.36 2.73
N TYR A 8 3.36 -6.78 2.70
CA TYR A 8 3.02 -5.63 3.53
C TYR A 8 1.66 -5.83 4.19
N LEU A 9 1.62 -5.69 5.51
CA LEU A 9 0.41 -5.80 6.32
C LEU A 9 0.19 -4.53 7.13
N TYR A 10 -1.06 -4.11 7.18
CA TYR A 10 -1.54 -3.14 8.13
C TYR A 10 -2.91 -3.57 8.66
N ASP A 11 -3.22 -3.21 9.90
CA ASP A 11 -4.54 -3.45 10.47
C ASP A 11 -5.45 -2.22 10.30
N ALA A 12 -6.75 -2.45 10.40
CA ALA A 12 -7.77 -1.43 10.31
C ALA A 12 -8.84 -1.71 11.37
N LYS A 13 -8.95 -0.85 12.38
CA LYS A 13 -9.89 -0.96 13.51
C LYS A 13 -10.86 0.21 13.52
N LEU A 14 -12.16 -0.09 13.54
CA LEU A 14 -13.24 0.90 13.55
C LEU A 14 -13.03 2.01 12.52
N THR A 15 -12.71 1.62 11.29
CA THR A 15 -12.28 2.55 10.24
C THR A 15 -12.75 2.09 8.87
N ASN A 16 -12.66 2.94 7.86
CA ASN A 16 -12.96 2.56 6.49
C ASN A 16 -11.65 2.53 5.69
N PRO A 17 -10.98 1.39 5.50
CA PRO A 17 -9.67 1.37 4.83
C PRO A 17 -9.77 1.79 3.35
N ASN A 18 -10.78 1.29 2.64
CA ASN A 18 -11.07 1.61 1.26
C ASN A 18 -12.58 1.61 1.02
N GLY A 19 -13.15 2.79 0.83
CA GLY A 19 -14.57 2.90 0.50
C GLY A 19 -14.81 2.54 -0.97
N ASP A 20 -15.97 1.96 -1.24
CA ASP A 20 -16.46 1.66 -2.57
C ASP A 20 -17.35 2.79 -3.09
N PRO A 21 -16.93 3.55 -4.12
CA PRO A 21 -17.77 4.58 -4.74
C PRO A 21 -19.11 4.04 -5.24
N ASP A 22 -19.17 2.75 -5.60
CA ASP A 22 -20.36 2.12 -6.14
C ASP A 22 -21.32 1.60 -5.05
N GLU A 23 -20.87 1.54 -3.78
CA GLU A 23 -21.67 1.06 -2.63
C GLU A 23 -21.74 2.08 -1.48
N GLU A 24 -22.13 3.32 -1.77
CA GLU A 24 -22.29 4.39 -0.76
C GLU A 24 -21.03 4.59 0.12
N ASN A 25 -19.84 4.35 -0.44
CA ASN A 25 -18.57 4.42 0.26
C ASN A 25 -18.42 3.41 1.42
N ARG A 26 -19.19 2.31 1.44
CA ARG A 26 -18.96 1.14 2.31
C ARG A 26 -17.54 0.59 2.10
N PRO A 27 -16.88 0.02 3.13
CA PRO A 27 -15.62 -0.68 2.91
C PRO A 27 -15.79 -1.76 1.83
N ARG A 28 -14.86 -1.85 0.87
CA ARG A 28 -14.91 -2.90 -0.16
C ARG A 28 -14.82 -4.29 0.47
N MET A 29 -15.66 -5.22 0.03
CA MET A 29 -15.75 -6.58 0.56
C MET A 29 -15.82 -7.63 -0.55
N ASP A 30 -15.17 -8.77 -0.35
CA ASP A 30 -15.58 -10.06 -0.91
C ASP A 30 -16.66 -10.62 0.03
N TYR A 31 -17.92 -10.36 -0.29
CA TYR A 31 -19.05 -10.73 0.56
C TYR A 31 -19.24 -12.26 0.66
N GLU A 32 -18.86 -13.03 -0.36
CA GLU A 32 -18.98 -14.50 -0.33
C GLU A 32 -18.02 -15.12 0.69
N ARG A 33 -16.80 -14.58 0.79
CA ARG A 33 -15.79 -15.05 1.75
C ARG A 33 -15.79 -14.27 3.06
N GLY A 34 -16.44 -13.12 3.11
CA GLY A 34 -16.42 -12.20 4.25
C GLY A 34 -15.07 -11.52 4.44
N LEU A 35 -14.33 -11.26 3.35
CA LEU A 35 -12.99 -10.66 3.41
C LEU A 35 -13.04 -9.19 3.00
N ASN A 36 -12.29 -8.34 3.68
CA ASN A 36 -12.15 -6.94 3.31
C ASN A 36 -11.11 -6.79 2.20
N LEU A 37 -11.43 -5.96 1.21
CA LEU A 37 -10.59 -5.68 0.05
C LEU A 37 -10.09 -4.24 0.10
N VAL A 38 -8.85 -4.04 -0.35
CA VAL A 38 -8.28 -2.71 -0.56
C VAL A 38 -7.54 -2.71 -1.89
N SER A 39 -7.85 -1.75 -2.76
CA SER A 39 -7.19 -1.69 -4.06
C SER A 39 -5.72 -1.29 -3.93
N ASP A 40 -4.90 -1.76 -4.87
CA ASP A 40 -3.52 -1.31 -5.01
C ASP A 40 -3.43 0.21 -5.23
N LEU A 41 -4.42 0.79 -5.93
CA LEU A 41 -4.53 2.23 -6.13
C LEU A 41 -4.69 2.99 -4.81
N ARG A 42 -5.43 2.45 -3.83
CA ARG A 42 -5.56 3.06 -2.50
C ARG A 42 -4.21 3.08 -1.77
N LEU A 43 -3.45 1.98 -1.82
CA LEU A 43 -2.12 1.92 -1.22
C LEU A 43 -1.15 2.89 -1.91
N LYS A 44 -1.10 2.87 -3.25
CA LYS A 44 -0.30 3.80 -4.06
C LYS A 44 -0.65 5.26 -3.77
N ARG A 45 -1.92 5.58 -3.45
CA ARG A 45 -2.34 6.92 -3.06
C ARG A 45 -1.74 7.37 -1.72
N TYR A 46 -1.73 6.51 -0.69
CA TYR A 46 -1.05 6.85 0.56
C TYR A 46 0.43 7.16 0.32
N ILE A 47 1.10 6.35 -0.50
CA ILE A 47 2.51 6.56 -0.83
C ILE A 47 2.69 7.89 -1.56
N ARG A 48 1.88 8.18 -2.59
CA ARG A 48 1.92 9.46 -3.31
C ARG A 48 1.69 10.64 -2.37
N ASP A 49 0.58 10.64 -1.63
CA ASP A 49 0.22 11.75 -0.74
C ASP A 49 1.35 12.01 0.29
N TYR A 50 1.99 10.96 0.82
CA TYR A 50 3.15 11.09 1.72
C TYR A 50 4.39 11.68 1.04
N LEU A 51 4.72 11.24 -0.17
CA LEU A 51 5.84 11.80 -0.94
C LEU A 51 5.58 13.26 -1.32
N ASN A 52 4.33 13.63 -1.59
CA ASN A 52 3.94 15.01 -1.83
C ASN A 52 4.19 15.89 -0.60
N ASP A 53 3.78 15.43 0.58
CA ASP A 53 4.00 16.14 1.85
C ASP A 53 5.49 16.32 2.19
N LYS A 54 6.35 15.41 1.68
CA LYS A 54 7.82 15.50 1.76
C LYS A 54 8.43 16.44 0.70
N GLY A 55 7.62 17.02 -0.19
CA GLY A 55 8.06 17.96 -1.23
C GLY A 55 8.50 17.31 -2.54
N TYR A 56 8.24 16.02 -2.75
CA TYR A 56 8.53 15.39 -4.04
C TYR A 56 7.47 15.74 -5.07
N ILE A 57 7.91 16.00 -6.30
CA ILE A 57 7.01 16.33 -7.41
C ILE A 57 6.36 15.05 -7.93
N LEU A 58 5.04 15.04 -7.99
CA LEU A 58 4.24 13.93 -8.51
C LEU A 58 3.57 14.28 -9.83
N TYR A 59 3.37 13.26 -10.66
CA TYR A 59 2.59 13.35 -11.87
C TYR A 59 1.10 13.22 -11.57
N VAL A 60 0.71 12.17 -10.84
CA VAL A 60 -0.69 11.92 -10.48
C VAL A 60 -1.00 12.55 -9.13
N GLN A 61 -1.40 13.82 -9.14
CA GLN A 61 -1.79 14.56 -7.95
C GLN A 61 -2.82 15.65 -8.28
N LYS A 62 -3.35 16.28 -7.23
CA LYS A 62 -4.05 17.56 -7.35
C LYS A 62 -3.02 18.69 -7.38
N VAL A 63 -3.33 19.77 -8.09
CA VAL A 63 -2.54 21.01 -8.07
C VAL A 63 -3.42 22.09 -7.46
N ASP A 64 -2.93 22.75 -6.40
CA ASP A 64 -3.69 23.74 -5.63
C ASP A 64 -5.06 23.26 -5.13
N GLY A 65 -5.16 21.96 -4.81
CA GLY A 65 -6.40 21.32 -4.33
C GLY A 65 -7.35 20.86 -5.43
N GLU A 66 -7.08 21.24 -6.68
CA GLU A 66 -7.93 20.97 -7.83
C GLU A 66 -7.44 19.77 -8.66
N PRO A 67 -8.36 18.97 -9.22
CA PRO A 67 -8.00 17.96 -10.21
C PRO A 67 -7.42 18.61 -11.46
N VAL A 68 -6.29 18.10 -11.94
CA VAL A 68 -5.67 18.54 -13.20
C VAL A 68 -5.69 17.43 -14.24
N THR A 69 -5.68 17.84 -15.52
CA THR A 69 -5.52 16.88 -16.62
C THR A 69 -4.06 16.52 -16.82
N SER A 70 -3.83 15.33 -17.35
CA SER A 70 -2.52 14.87 -17.82
C SER A 70 -1.85 15.89 -18.76
N ALA A 71 -2.57 16.45 -19.73
CA ALA A 71 -2.04 17.44 -20.66
C ALA A 71 -1.65 18.77 -19.98
N ALA A 72 -2.42 19.22 -18.98
CA ALA A 72 -2.06 20.39 -18.18
C ALA A 72 -0.75 20.14 -17.41
N ARG A 73 -0.63 18.96 -16.79
CA ARG A 73 0.58 18.56 -16.05
C ARG A 73 1.82 18.52 -16.93
N VAL A 74 1.71 18.02 -18.16
CA VAL A 74 2.82 17.97 -19.13
C VAL A 74 3.27 19.38 -19.53
N LYS A 75 2.32 20.31 -19.74
CA LYS A 75 2.63 21.69 -20.19
C LYS A 75 3.43 22.51 -19.17
N GLU A 76 3.44 22.12 -17.90
CA GLU A 76 4.28 22.76 -16.89
C GLU A 76 5.78 22.49 -17.10
N PHE A 77 6.12 21.42 -17.83
CA PHE A 77 7.51 20.98 -18.05
C PHE A 77 7.90 20.95 -19.54
N VAL A 78 6.93 20.82 -20.44
CA VAL A 78 7.18 20.67 -21.88
C VAL A 78 6.36 21.70 -22.66
N GLU A 79 7.05 22.70 -23.22
CA GLU A 79 6.43 23.72 -24.07
C GLU A 79 5.69 23.09 -25.26
N ASP A 80 4.52 23.63 -25.60
CA ASP A 80 3.59 23.10 -26.63
C ASP A 80 2.99 21.71 -26.36
N GLY A 81 3.40 21.02 -25.28
CA GLY A 81 2.88 19.71 -24.86
C GLY A 81 3.23 18.54 -25.79
N LYS A 82 4.17 18.73 -26.72
CA LYS A 82 4.67 17.71 -27.64
C LYS A 82 5.76 16.89 -26.94
N ILE A 83 5.58 15.58 -26.83
CA ILE A 83 6.47 14.74 -26.02
C ILE A 83 7.47 14.00 -26.93
N ASP A 84 8.67 14.56 -27.05
CA ASP A 84 9.79 13.91 -27.73
C ASP A 84 10.59 13.02 -26.77
N LYS A 85 11.78 12.59 -27.19
CA LYS A 85 12.63 11.70 -26.39
C LYS A 85 13.18 12.42 -25.16
N ASP A 86 13.66 13.64 -25.31
CA ASP A 86 14.35 14.37 -24.25
C ASP A 86 13.35 14.88 -23.22
N SER A 87 12.22 15.41 -23.68
CA SER A 87 11.13 15.83 -22.81
C SER A 87 10.50 14.65 -22.06
N PHE A 88 10.45 13.45 -22.66
CA PHE A 88 9.98 12.25 -21.95
C PHE A 88 10.95 11.78 -20.88
N GLU A 89 12.27 11.85 -21.14
CA GLU A 89 13.29 11.58 -20.13
C GLU A 89 13.22 12.59 -18.96
N GLU A 90 12.99 13.87 -19.26
CA GLU A 90 12.77 14.89 -18.23
C GLU A 90 11.56 14.56 -17.35
N LEU A 91 10.39 14.27 -17.94
CA LEU A 91 9.19 13.90 -17.20
C LEU A 91 9.43 12.69 -16.27
N LYS A 92 10.14 11.65 -16.75
CA LYS A 92 10.52 10.49 -15.91
C LYS A 92 11.42 10.91 -14.75
N ASN A 93 12.41 11.76 -15.00
CA ASN A 93 13.36 12.20 -13.99
C ASN A 93 12.75 13.16 -12.97
N THR A 94 11.72 13.90 -13.34
CA THR A 94 10.99 14.82 -12.46
C THR A 94 10.06 14.07 -11.51
N PHE A 95 9.23 13.15 -12.02
CA PHE A 95 8.15 12.57 -11.25
C PHE A 95 8.51 11.24 -10.59
N ILE A 96 8.64 11.24 -9.27
CA ILE A 96 8.98 10.02 -8.51
C ILE A 96 7.91 8.92 -8.66
N ASP A 97 6.62 9.28 -8.73
CA ASP A 97 5.55 8.30 -8.89
C ASP A 97 5.51 7.67 -10.29
N VAL A 98 6.01 8.38 -11.31
CA VAL A 98 6.25 7.79 -12.65
C VAL A 98 7.41 6.80 -12.58
N ARG A 99 8.49 7.13 -11.86
CA ARG A 99 9.62 6.20 -11.68
C ARG A 99 9.22 4.92 -10.94
N LEU A 100 8.38 5.05 -9.90
CA LEU A 100 7.89 3.94 -9.09
C LEU A 100 6.78 3.14 -9.78
N PHE A 101 5.68 3.80 -10.14
CA PHE A 101 4.43 3.14 -10.54
C PHE A 101 4.14 3.22 -12.04
N GLY A 102 4.88 4.06 -12.76
CA GLY A 102 4.61 4.37 -14.16
C GLY A 102 3.39 5.27 -14.31
N ALA A 103 3.07 5.61 -15.56
CA ALA A 103 1.93 6.46 -15.89
C ALA A 103 1.52 6.26 -17.35
N THR A 104 0.24 6.54 -17.60
CA THR A 104 -0.26 6.86 -18.95
C THR A 104 -0.28 8.37 -19.07
N ILE A 105 0.62 8.91 -19.88
CA ILE A 105 0.76 10.34 -20.14
C ILE A 105 -0.01 10.64 -21.44
N THR A 106 -1.16 11.29 -21.29
CA THR A 106 -1.97 11.77 -22.41
C THR A 106 -1.71 13.26 -22.66
N SER A 107 -1.33 13.59 -23.89
CA SER A 107 -1.05 14.96 -24.37
C SER A 107 -1.24 15.01 -25.89
N LYS A 108 -0.53 15.87 -26.63
CA LYS A 108 -0.47 15.81 -28.11
C LYS A 108 0.08 14.46 -28.59
N ASP A 109 1.14 13.98 -27.93
CA ASP A 109 1.70 12.65 -28.14
C ASP A 109 1.48 11.80 -26.88
N ASN A 110 0.78 10.68 -27.00
CA ASN A 110 0.54 9.80 -25.87
C ASN A 110 1.75 8.91 -25.60
N LYS A 111 2.13 8.77 -24.33
CA LYS A 111 3.16 7.84 -23.86
C LYS A 111 2.60 6.99 -22.73
N ALA A 112 3.02 5.74 -22.64
CA ALA A 112 2.66 4.86 -21.54
C ALA A 112 3.90 4.16 -21.02
N LEU A 113 4.03 4.10 -19.70
CA LEU A 113 5.13 3.46 -19.02
C LEU A 113 4.59 2.58 -17.89
N THR A 114 4.97 1.30 -17.90
CA THR A 114 4.69 0.41 -16.78
C THR A 114 5.78 0.57 -15.72
N GLY A 115 5.38 0.96 -14.51
CA GLY A 115 6.34 1.11 -13.42
C GLY A 115 6.93 -0.21 -12.91
N PRO A 116 8.13 -0.18 -12.32
CA PRO A 116 8.76 -1.32 -11.68
C PRO A 116 8.02 -1.82 -10.45
N VAL A 117 7.35 -0.95 -9.71
CA VAL A 117 6.64 -1.29 -8.47
C VAL A 117 5.17 -1.56 -8.77
N GLN A 118 4.76 -2.81 -8.62
CA GLN A 118 3.36 -3.21 -8.79
C GLN A 118 2.87 -3.92 -7.54
N PHE A 119 1.68 -3.55 -7.08
CA PHE A 119 0.98 -4.22 -5.99
C PHE A 119 -0.25 -4.91 -6.54
N ASN A 120 -0.60 -6.04 -5.95
CA ASN A 120 -1.93 -6.62 -6.12
C ASN A 120 -2.90 -6.03 -5.08
N TRP A 121 -4.19 -6.28 -5.24
CA TRP A 121 -5.20 -5.94 -4.24
C TRP A 121 -4.84 -6.54 -2.87
N GLY A 122 -4.97 -5.71 -1.84
CA GLY A 122 -4.91 -6.13 -0.45
C GLY A 122 -6.18 -6.90 -0.08
N CYS A 123 -6.01 -7.98 0.65
CA CYS A 123 -7.11 -8.79 1.14
C CYS A 123 -6.89 -9.09 2.62
N SER A 124 -7.95 -9.09 3.43
CA SER A 124 -7.85 -9.40 4.85
C SER A 124 -7.50 -10.87 5.10
N LEU A 125 -6.68 -11.11 6.12
CA LEU A 125 -6.32 -12.46 6.58
C LEU A 125 -7.38 -13.06 7.50
N ASN A 126 -8.28 -12.23 8.02
CA ASN A 126 -9.44 -12.61 8.82
C ASN A 126 -10.76 -12.28 8.11
N LYS A 127 -11.84 -12.93 8.54
CA LYS A 127 -13.20 -12.50 8.20
C LYS A 127 -13.49 -11.17 8.88
N VAL A 128 -14.18 -10.29 8.17
CA VAL A 128 -14.45 -8.91 8.59
C VAL A 128 -15.94 -8.67 8.70
N GLU A 129 -16.34 -8.08 9.81
CA GLU A 129 -17.68 -7.55 10.01
C GLU A 129 -17.69 -6.04 9.85
N LEU A 130 -18.76 -5.53 9.22
CA LEU A 130 -19.00 -4.10 9.11
C LEU A 130 -19.77 -3.59 10.34
N LEU A 131 -19.46 -2.37 10.73
CA LEU A 131 -20.22 -1.54 11.65
C LEU A 131 -20.87 -0.43 10.84
N GLU A 132 -22.19 -0.41 10.85
CA GLU A 132 -22.99 0.63 10.21
C GLU A 132 -23.58 1.54 11.28
N SER A 133 -23.34 2.83 11.16
CA SER A 133 -23.82 3.84 12.11
C SER A 133 -24.49 4.98 11.37
N SER A 134 -25.48 5.61 12.00
CA SER A 134 -25.99 6.91 11.55
C SER A 134 -25.24 8.03 12.27
N ILE A 135 -24.91 9.09 11.54
CA ILE A 135 -24.28 10.31 12.08
C ILE A 135 -25.16 11.51 11.78
N THR A 136 -25.11 12.54 12.62
CA THR A 136 -25.93 13.75 12.47
C THR A 136 -25.06 14.99 12.31
N SER A 137 -25.57 15.98 11.59
CA SER A 137 -24.98 17.31 11.44
C SER A 137 -26.02 18.37 11.80
N HIS A 138 -25.58 19.49 12.38
CA HIS A 138 -26.47 20.63 12.66
C HIS A 138 -26.89 21.38 11.39
N PHE A 139 -26.20 21.18 10.27
CA PHE A 139 -26.60 21.75 9.00
C PHE A 139 -27.88 21.08 8.50
N ALA A 140 -28.86 21.90 8.14
CA ALA A 140 -30.05 21.49 7.41
C ALA A 140 -29.66 20.87 6.05
N SER A 141 -30.37 19.83 5.63
CA SER A 141 -30.15 19.23 4.31
C SER A 141 -30.69 20.06 3.14
N SER A 142 -31.57 21.03 3.42
CA SER A 142 -32.11 22.01 2.47
C SER A 142 -32.71 23.20 3.22
N ASP A 143 -32.93 24.33 2.54
CA ASP A 143 -33.56 25.54 3.11
C ASP A 143 -34.95 25.29 3.70
N THR A 144 -35.63 24.24 3.23
CA THR A 144 -36.96 23.81 3.68
C THR A 144 -36.93 22.87 4.89
N ASN A 145 -35.78 22.26 5.21
CA ASN A 145 -35.69 21.23 6.23
C ASN A 145 -34.95 21.75 7.46
N LYS A 146 -35.70 22.11 8.52
CA LYS A 146 -35.12 22.68 9.76
C LYS A 146 -34.48 21.63 10.68
N GLN A 147 -34.55 20.34 10.33
CA GLN A 147 -33.87 19.26 11.04
C GLN A 147 -32.44 19.07 10.48
N GLY A 148 -31.51 18.70 11.36
CA GLY A 148 -30.13 18.40 11.00
C GLY A 148 -30.00 17.22 10.02
N ALA A 149 -29.04 17.28 9.12
CA ALA A 149 -28.79 16.22 8.14
C ALA A 149 -28.31 14.92 8.81
N ILE A 150 -28.79 13.78 8.31
CA ILE A 150 -28.36 12.44 8.75
C ILE A 150 -27.49 11.83 7.64
N GLY A 151 -26.29 11.36 8.00
CA GLY A 151 -25.39 10.61 7.14
C GLY A 151 -25.21 9.17 7.61
N LYS A 152 -24.65 8.32 6.75
CA LYS A 152 -24.23 6.96 7.08
C LYS A 152 -22.71 6.90 7.29
N ASP A 153 -22.29 6.11 8.26
CA ASP A 153 -20.88 5.85 8.56
C ASP A 153 -20.65 4.34 8.56
N TYR A 154 -19.78 3.89 7.66
CA TYR A 154 -19.48 2.48 7.43
C TYR A 154 -18.02 2.22 7.79
N ARG A 155 -17.80 1.30 8.73
CA ARG A 155 -16.46 0.97 9.26
C ARG A 155 -16.29 -0.54 9.31
N VAL A 156 -15.09 -1.05 9.10
CA VAL A 156 -14.74 -2.40 9.51
C VAL A 156 -14.57 -2.42 11.03
N LYS A 157 -15.03 -3.48 11.70
CA LYS A 157 -14.75 -3.66 13.13
C LYS A 157 -13.27 -3.90 13.37
N TYR A 158 -12.70 -4.87 12.68
CA TYR A 158 -11.26 -5.12 12.60
C TYR A 158 -10.89 -5.89 11.33
N SER A 159 -9.78 -5.55 10.70
CA SER A 159 -9.28 -6.18 9.47
C SER A 159 -7.76 -6.15 9.47
N MET A 160 -7.11 -7.31 9.35
CA MET A 160 -5.66 -7.43 9.10
C MET A 160 -5.44 -7.62 7.61
N ILE A 161 -5.01 -6.57 6.89
CA ILE A 161 -4.97 -6.55 5.43
C ILE A 161 -3.57 -6.87 4.93
N ALA A 162 -3.43 -7.81 3.99
CA ALA A 162 -2.15 -8.21 3.41
C ALA A 162 -2.05 -7.88 1.91
N PHE A 163 -0.99 -7.17 1.55
CA PHE A 163 -0.59 -6.84 0.19
C PHE A 163 0.59 -7.67 -0.27
N SER A 164 0.58 -7.99 -1.57
CA SER A 164 1.71 -8.55 -2.29
C SER A 164 2.17 -7.52 -3.31
N GLY A 165 3.48 -7.30 -3.38
CA GLY A 165 4.09 -6.39 -4.33
C GLY A 165 5.34 -6.96 -4.97
N VAL A 166 5.71 -6.42 -6.13
CA VAL A 166 6.94 -6.76 -6.86
C VAL A 166 7.67 -5.49 -7.26
N ILE A 167 8.99 -5.57 -7.31
CA ILE A 167 9.88 -4.56 -7.88
C ILE A 167 10.62 -5.24 -9.03
N SER A 168 10.42 -4.77 -10.25
CA SER A 168 11.09 -5.33 -11.43
C SER A 168 12.33 -4.53 -11.79
N GLY A 169 13.52 -5.15 -11.68
CA GLY A 169 14.80 -4.53 -12.05
C GLY A 169 14.84 -4.13 -13.53
N ARG A 170 14.33 -4.98 -14.43
CA ARG A 170 14.24 -4.66 -15.87
C ARG A 170 13.34 -3.46 -16.18
N ARG A 171 12.27 -3.26 -15.41
CA ARG A 171 11.42 -2.06 -15.57
C ARG A 171 12.03 -0.84 -14.91
N ALA A 172 12.77 -1.02 -13.82
CA ALA A 172 13.48 0.05 -13.12
C ALA A 172 14.43 0.80 -14.07
N GLU A 173 15.13 0.07 -14.96
CA GLU A 173 15.96 0.66 -16.02
C GLU A 173 15.17 1.54 -16.99
N LYS A 174 13.93 1.17 -17.33
CA LYS A 174 13.09 1.93 -18.28
C LYS A 174 12.52 3.19 -17.67
N THR A 175 12.28 3.17 -16.35
CA THR A 175 11.68 4.27 -15.61
C THR A 175 12.71 5.16 -14.92
N ASN A 176 14.00 4.87 -15.05
CA ASN A 176 15.10 5.52 -14.34
C ASN A 176 14.96 5.45 -12.81
N LEU A 177 14.31 4.40 -12.29
CA LEU A 177 14.10 4.20 -10.86
C LEU A 177 15.44 4.11 -10.14
N ARG A 178 15.56 4.87 -9.04
CA ARG A 178 16.78 4.99 -8.25
C ARG A 178 16.66 4.22 -6.94
N GLU A 179 17.79 3.93 -6.31
CA GLU A 179 17.79 3.21 -5.03
C GLU A 179 17.13 4.08 -3.93
N GLU A 180 17.33 5.39 -3.99
CA GLU A 180 16.71 6.35 -3.07
C GLU A 180 15.18 6.37 -3.19
N ASP A 181 14.63 6.16 -4.39
CA ASP A 181 13.19 6.08 -4.59
C ASP A 181 12.60 4.85 -3.86
N ILE A 182 13.36 3.75 -3.76
CA ILE A 182 12.96 2.55 -3.01
C ILE A 182 13.05 2.78 -1.49
N PHE A 183 14.05 3.49 -1.01
CA PHE A 183 14.11 3.88 0.41
C PHE A 183 12.92 4.77 0.80
N LEU A 184 12.51 5.68 -0.09
CA LEU A 184 11.32 6.50 0.11
C LEU A 184 10.01 5.68 0.05
N LEU A 185 9.95 4.67 -0.81
CA LEU A 185 8.84 3.71 -0.82
C LEU A 185 8.74 2.94 0.51
N ASP A 186 9.87 2.44 1.03
CA ASP A 186 9.94 1.75 2.31
C ASP A 186 9.47 2.65 3.46
N GLU A 187 9.99 3.89 3.51
CA GLU A 187 9.57 4.88 4.49
C GLU A 187 8.07 5.18 4.39
N ALA A 188 7.56 5.36 3.17
CA ALA A 188 6.14 5.62 2.95
C ALA A 188 5.24 4.46 3.41
N LEU A 189 5.62 3.21 3.15
CA LEU A 189 4.88 2.04 3.62
C LEU A 189 4.86 1.93 5.16
N TYR A 190 5.88 2.45 5.83
CA TYR A 190 5.91 2.52 7.29
C TYR A 190 5.15 3.73 7.88
N LYS A 191 5.22 4.91 7.25
CA LYS A 191 4.77 6.18 7.87
C LYS A 191 3.51 6.78 7.28
N ALA A 192 3.17 6.50 6.02
CA ALA A 192 2.14 7.24 5.30
C ALA A 192 0.74 7.11 5.92
N ILE A 193 0.32 5.88 6.27
CA ILE A 193 -1.06 5.63 6.71
C ILE A 193 -1.39 6.38 8.01
N PRO A 194 -0.58 6.32 9.09
CA PRO A 194 -0.87 7.05 10.32
C PRO A 194 -0.78 8.57 10.16
N LEU A 195 0.14 9.08 9.33
CA LEU A 195 0.33 10.52 9.12
C LEU A 195 -0.77 11.15 8.26
N LEU A 196 -1.38 10.38 7.35
CA LEU A 196 -2.44 10.83 6.45
C LEU A 196 -3.85 10.49 6.98
N ALA A 197 -3.98 10.28 8.29
CA ALA A 197 -5.25 9.91 8.91
C ALA A 197 -6.30 11.03 8.77
N THR A 198 -7.47 10.65 8.26
CA THR A 198 -8.67 11.51 8.26
C THR A 198 -9.75 10.89 9.15
N ARG A 199 -10.87 11.60 9.38
CA ARG A 199 -11.97 11.10 10.23
C ARG A 199 -12.46 9.69 9.87
N SER A 200 -12.48 9.34 8.58
CA SER A 200 -12.91 8.00 8.11
C SER A 200 -11.76 7.00 7.98
N LYS A 201 -10.50 7.45 8.08
CA LYS A 201 -9.29 6.65 7.85
C LYS A 201 -8.44 6.45 9.10
N ILE A 202 -8.67 7.20 10.18
CA ILE A 202 -8.04 6.98 11.48
C ILE A 202 -8.32 5.56 11.98
N GLY A 203 -7.35 4.94 12.65
CA GLY A 203 -7.45 3.55 13.12
C GLY A 203 -6.84 2.52 12.16
N GLN A 204 -5.97 2.94 11.24
CA GLN A 204 -5.15 2.04 10.42
C GLN A 204 -3.68 2.15 10.81
N TYR A 205 -3.00 1.03 11.04
CA TYR A 205 -1.59 1.04 11.43
C TYR A 205 -0.79 -0.03 10.68
N PRO A 206 0.36 0.34 10.06
CA PRO A 206 1.31 -0.62 9.51
C PRO A 206 1.79 -1.59 10.61
N ARG A 207 1.72 -2.90 10.39
CA ARG A 207 2.08 -3.92 11.41
C ARG A 207 3.26 -4.81 11.01
N PHE A 208 3.37 -5.15 9.73
CA PHE A 208 4.43 -6.03 9.25
C PHE A 208 4.83 -5.65 7.83
N TYR A 209 6.12 -5.54 7.58
CA TYR A 209 6.67 -5.32 6.25
C TYR A 209 7.90 -6.16 6.03
N LEU A 210 7.97 -6.74 4.85
CA LEU A 210 9.12 -7.49 4.38
C LEU A 210 9.31 -7.21 2.90
N ARG A 211 10.47 -6.67 2.53
CA ARG A 211 10.90 -6.51 1.15
C ARG A 211 12.16 -7.32 0.90
N LEU A 212 12.02 -8.33 0.05
CA LEU A 212 13.13 -9.10 -0.50
C LEU A 212 13.84 -8.27 -1.56
N ASP A 213 15.16 -8.20 -1.50
CA ASP A 213 16.04 -7.81 -2.59
C ASP A 213 16.75 -9.08 -3.09
N PHE A 214 16.58 -9.41 -4.37
CA PHE A 214 17.18 -10.60 -4.96
C PHE A 214 18.58 -10.30 -5.51
N LYS A 215 19.30 -11.35 -5.92
CA LYS A 215 20.66 -11.23 -6.49
C LYS A 215 20.66 -10.92 -7.99
N ASP A 216 19.51 -10.97 -8.65
CA ASP A 216 19.40 -10.82 -10.11
C ASP A 216 18.08 -10.13 -10.53
N THR A 217 17.83 -10.06 -11.84
CA THR A 217 16.66 -9.40 -12.45
C THR A 217 15.60 -10.38 -12.98
N GLU A 218 15.73 -11.67 -12.69
CA GLU A 218 14.86 -12.74 -13.20
C GLU A 218 14.09 -13.46 -12.09
N THR A 219 14.70 -13.58 -10.91
CA THR A 219 14.13 -14.22 -9.74
C THR A 219 12.84 -13.53 -9.34
N ILE A 220 11.81 -14.35 -9.13
CA ILE A 220 10.54 -14.00 -8.52
C ILE A 220 10.06 -15.19 -7.70
N LEU A 221 9.61 -14.94 -6.47
CA LEU A 221 9.02 -15.99 -5.65
C LEU A 221 7.50 -16.00 -5.82
N ARG A 222 6.86 -17.02 -5.27
CA ARG A 222 5.39 -17.08 -5.20
C ARG A 222 4.84 -15.99 -4.28
N ASP A 223 3.54 -15.72 -4.36
CA ASP A 223 2.88 -14.75 -3.50
C ASP A 223 3.09 -15.10 -2.01
N LEU A 224 3.85 -14.25 -1.29
CA LEU A 224 4.24 -14.49 0.10
C LEU A 224 3.04 -14.52 1.05
N ARG A 225 1.89 -13.96 0.66
CA ARG A 225 0.66 -14.01 1.46
C ARG A 225 0.17 -15.44 1.68
N SER A 226 0.47 -16.36 0.77
CA SER A 226 0.11 -17.78 0.91
C SER A 226 0.92 -18.51 1.99
N TYR A 227 1.96 -17.88 2.52
CA TYR A 227 2.90 -18.46 3.49
C TYR A 227 2.76 -17.88 4.89
N ILE A 228 1.77 -17.01 5.10
CA ILE A 228 1.42 -16.47 6.41
C ILE A 228 -0.02 -16.85 6.74
N LYS A 229 -0.33 -16.91 8.03
CA LYS A 229 -1.68 -17.15 8.50
C LYS A 229 -1.93 -16.33 9.76
N LEU A 230 -3.09 -15.68 9.83
CA LEU A 230 -3.54 -15.08 11.09
C LEU A 230 -4.22 -16.16 11.93
N ASN A 231 -3.73 -16.35 13.15
CA ASN A 231 -4.33 -17.20 14.17
C ASN A 231 -5.07 -16.29 15.17
N PRO A 232 -6.40 -16.25 15.12
CA PRO A 232 -7.16 -15.44 16.07
C PRO A 232 -7.35 -16.18 17.40
N ASP A 233 -7.41 -15.43 18.50
CA ASP A 233 -7.70 -16.00 19.83
C ASP A 233 -9.16 -16.47 19.93
N ASP A 234 -10.07 -15.78 19.24
CA ASP A 234 -11.49 -16.11 19.08
C ASP A 234 -11.95 -15.80 17.64
N SER A 235 -13.06 -16.39 17.22
CA SER A 235 -13.79 -16.16 15.97
C SER A 235 -14.07 -14.69 15.60
N SER A 236 -14.03 -13.75 16.55
CA SER A 236 -14.45 -12.36 16.36
C SER A 236 -13.42 -11.33 16.81
N ILE A 237 -12.22 -11.37 16.23
CA ILE A 237 -11.14 -10.42 16.56
C ILE A 237 -11.57 -8.95 16.34
N ARG A 238 -11.14 -8.09 17.25
CA ARG A 238 -11.40 -6.63 17.30
C ARG A 238 -10.14 -5.80 17.53
N ASP A 239 -9.01 -6.44 17.81
CA ASP A 239 -7.73 -5.80 18.08
C ASP A 239 -6.55 -6.65 17.61
N VAL A 240 -5.40 -6.01 17.37
CA VAL A 240 -4.17 -6.69 16.97
C VAL A 240 -3.64 -7.63 18.05
N ASN A 241 -3.93 -7.31 19.32
CA ASN A 241 -3.53 -8.12 20.46
C ASN A 241 -4.42 -9.37 20.68
N GLU A 242 -5.49 -9.54 19.90
CA GLU A 242 -6.39 -10.71 19.95
C GLU A 242 -6.07 -11.74 18.86
N CYS A 243 -4.87 -11.66 18.29
CA CYS A 243 -4.39 -12.56 17.27
C CYS A 243 -2.86 -12.64 17.23
N SER A 244 -2.38 -13.67 16.56
CA SER A 244 -0.98 -13.82 16.18
C SER A 244 -0.85 -14.07 14.67
N LEU A 245 0.32 -13.76 14.12
CA LEU A 245 0.69 -14.08 12.75
C LEU A 245 1.67 -15.25 12.72
N ASP A 246 1.20 -16.40 12.23
CA ASP A 246 2.03 -17.56 11.97
C ASP A 246 2.82 -17.35 10.69
N ILE A 247 4.15 -17.27 10.84
CA ILE A 247 5.13 -17.09 9.77
C ILE A 247 5.94 -18.35 9.51
N THR A 248 5.54 -19.51 10.05
CA THR A 248 6.29 -20.77 9.93
C THR A 248 6.57 -21.14 8.47
N LYS A 249 5.52 -21.10 7.64
CA LYS A 249 5.64 -21.42 6.21
C LYS A 249 6.45 -20.37 5.46
N LEU A 250 6.34 -19.10 5.85
CA LEU A 250 7.12 -18.02 5.27
C LEU A 250 8.61 -18.24 5.53
N VAL A 251 8.99 -18.46 6.79
CA VAL A 251 10.38 -18.70 7.18
C VAL A 251 10.95 -19.93 6.45
N ALA A 252 10.21 -21.04 6.41
CA ALA A 252 10.64 -22.23 5.68
C ALA A 252 10.88 -21.93 4.19
N TYR A 253 9.92 -21.27 3.54
CA TYR A 253 10.00 -20.94 2.12
C TYR A 253 11.14 -19.95 1.79
N LEU A 254 11.38 -18.97 2.66
CA LEU A 254 12.52 -18.06 2.50
C LEU A 254 13.85 -18.82 2.62
N ASN A 255 13.96 -19.75 3.57
CA ASN A 255 15.19 -20.56 3.74
C ASN A 255 15.43 -21.48 2.53
N GLU A 256 14.39 -22.07 1.94
CA GLU A 256 14.48 -22.85 0.70
C GLU A 256 15.02 -22.02 -0.47
N ASN A 257 14.78 -20.71 -0.48
CA ASN A 257 15.18 -19.79 -1.54
C ASN A 257 16.33 -18.86 -1.10
N ARG A 258 17.06 -19.22 -0.03
CA ARG A 258 18.07 -18.34 0.57
C ARG A 258 19.14 -17.89 -0.41
N ASP A 259 19.55 -18.76 -1.31
CA ASP A 259 20.63 -18.48 -2.26
C ASP A 259 20.28 -17.41 -3.30
N SER A 260 18.99 -17.16 -3.56
CA SER A 260 18.56 -16.10 -4.48
C SER A 260 18.32 -14.75 -3.79
N ILE A 261 18.20 -14.74 -2.46
CA ILE A 261 17.93 -13.55 -1.66
C ILE A 261 19.27 -12.88 -1.29
N ASN A 262 19.40 -11.59 -1.63
CA ASN A 262 20.55 -10.77 -1.25
C ASN A 262 20.36 -10.17 0.15
N LYS A 263 19.25 -9.46 0.34
CA LYS A 263 18.90 -8.73 1.57
C LYS A 263 17.40 -8.80 1.83
N ILE A 264 17.02 -8.65 3.09
CA ILE A 264 15.63 -8.50 3.50
C ILE A 264 15.49 -7.19 4.27
N TYR A 265 14.70 -6.27 3.74
CA TYR A 265 14.33 -5.04 4.45
C TYR A 265 13.04 -5.29 5.20
N TYR A 266 12.94 -4.84 6.45
CA TYR A 266 11.77 -5.14 7.26
C TYR A 266 11.40 -4.00 8.22
N PHE A 267 10.11 -3.93 8.56
CA PHE A 267 9.67 -3.37 9.83
C PHE A 267 8.66 -4.33 10.46
N TYR A 268 8.60 -4.30 11.78
CA TYR A 268 7.67 -5.10 12.54
C TYR A 268 7.20 -4.29 13.74
N ASP A 269 5.88 -4.27 13.94
CA ASP A 269 5.25 -3.68 15.12
C ASP A 269 5.05 -4.75 16.19
N GLU A 270 5.66 -4.56 17.35
CA GLU A 270 5.66 -5.49 18.48
C GLU A 270 4.26 -5.79 19.03
N ALA A 271 3.27 -4.94 18.73
CA ALA A 271 1.87 -5.19 19.07
C ALA A 271 1.27 -6.42 18.34
N LEU A 272 1.80 -6.80 17.17
CA LEU A 272 1.37 -7.99 16.44
C LEU A 272 2.20 -9.19 16.87
N SER A 273 1.67 -10.13 17.67
CA SER A 273 2.44 -11.31 18.06
C SER A 273 2.81 -12.17 16.84
N LEU A 274 4.07 -12.60 16.69
CA LEU A 274 4.50 -13.54 15.64
C LEU A 274 4.71 -14.94 16.21
N GLU A 275 4.35 -15.95 15.43
CA GLU A 275 4.54 -17.36 15.76
C GLU A 275 5.38 -18.08 14.71
N ASN A 276 6.25 -19.00 15.16
CA ASN A 276 6.97 -19.94 14.31
C ASN A 276 6.95 -21.31 14.98
N LYS A 277 6.40 -22.31 14.29
CA LYS A 277 6.15 -23.68 14.78
C LYS A 277 5.34 -23.70 16.09
N GLY A 278 4.40 -22.78 16.23
CA GLY A 278 3.51 -22.67 17.39
C GLY A 278 4.11 -21.95 18.60
N GLU A 279 5.34 -21.43 18.49
CA GLU A 279 5.98 -20.65 19.56
C GLU A 279 6.11 -19.18 19.17
N LYS A 280 5.92 -18.29 20.15
CA LYS A 280 6.13 -16.85 19.95
C LYS A 280 7.59 -16.58 19.60
N ILE A 281 7.84 -15.75 18.58
CA ILE A 281 9.19 -15.45 18.09
C ILE A 281 9.36 -13.98 17.74
N LEU A 282 10.59 -13.47 17.84
CA LEU A 282 10.97 -12.20 17.23
C LEU A 282 11.31 -12.41 15.75
N LEU A 283 10.95 -11.44 14.90
CA LEU A 283 11.21 -11.55 13.46
C LEU A 283 12.71 -11.69 13.17
N GLU A 284 13.55 -10.95 13.89
CA GLU A 284 15.01 -11.00 13.78
C GLU A 284 15.56 -12.40 14.03
N LYS A 285 15.02 -13.09 15.04
CA LYS A 285 15.39 -14.48 15.34
C LYS A 285 14.87 -15.43 14.26
N ALA A 286 13.66 -15.21 13.76
CA ALA A 286 13.09 -16.02 12.69
C ALA A 286 13.88 -15.91 11.36
N LEU A 287 14.55 -14.79 11.14
CA LEU A 287 15.33 -14.48 9.94
C LEU A 287 16.85 -14.40 10.19
N GLU A 288 17.36 -15.04 11.24
CA GLU A 288 18.78 -14.97 11.64
C GLU A 288 19.76 -15.43 10.54
N ASN A 289 19.29 -16.24 9.60
CA ASN A 289 20.07 -16.74 8.47
C ASN A 289 20.17 -15.74 7.29
N PHE A 290 19.52 -14.58 7.37
CA PHE A 290 19.47 -13.59 6.30
C PHE A 290 20.21 -12.30 6.69
N ASN A 291 20.68 -11.58 5.67
CA ASN A 291 21.09 -10.19 5.85
C ASN A 291 19.83 -9.31 5.95
N ILE A 292 19.41 -9.02 7.18
CA ILE A 292 18.21 -8.22 7.45
C ILE A 292 18.55 -6.76 7.76
N ILE A 293 17.75 -5.84 7.24
CA ILE A 293 17.91 -4.39 7.42
C ILE A 293 16.58 -3.83 7.94
N LYS A 294 16.60 -3.28 9.15
CA LYS A 294 15.42 -2.63 9.75
C LYS A 294 15.20 -1.26 9.11
N ILE A 295 13.98 -0.98 8.69
CA ILE A 295 13.57 0.34 8.18
C ILE A 295 13.21 1.26 9.35
N GLN A 296 13.50 2.56 9.20
CA GLN A 296 13.32 3.61 10.22
C GLN A 296 12.38 4.74 9.77
#